data_AF-A0A6P0XNG9-F1
#
_entry.id   AF-A0A6P0XNG9-F1
#
_cell.length_a   1.000
_cell.length_b   1.000
_cell.length_c   1.000
_cell.angle_alpha   90.00
_cell.angle_beta   90.00
_cell.angle_gamma   90.00
#
_symmetry.space_group_name_H-M   'P 1'
#
loop_
_entity.id
_entity.type
_entity.pdbx_description
1 polymer ?
#
loop_
_entity_poly.entity_id
_entity_poly.type
_entity_poly.pdbx_seq_one_letter_code
_entity_poly.pdbx_strand_id
1 'polypeptide(L)'
;MSRVGVLLLNLGGPEQLEDVRPFLFNLFSDPEIIRLPFPWLQKPLAWLISTLRFQKSQENYKEIGGGSPLRSITEQQGLAIEKQLEEKGLTAQTYIGMRY
;
A
#
# COMPACT_ATOMS: atom_id res chain seq x y z
N MET A 1 -10.60 -23.58 -20.90
CA MET A 1 -9.32 -23.12 -20.33
C MET A 1 -9.61 -22.44 -19.00
N SER A 2 -9.06 -22.94 -17.91
CA SER A 2 -9.17 -22.30 -16.60
C SER A 2 -8.35 -21.00 -16.61
N ARG A 3 -8.98 -19.87 -16.32
CA ARG A 3 -8.28 -18.58 -16.15
C ARG A 3 -7.81 -18.47 -14.71
N VAL A 4 -6.54 -18.13 -14.51
CA VAL A 4 -5.95 -17.94 -13.17
C VAL A 4 -5.96 -16.45 -12.83
N GLY A 5 -6.47 -16.09 -11.66
CA GLY A 5 -6.32 -14.76 -11.09
C GLY A 5 -5.22 -14.76 -10.04
N VAL A 6 -4.28 -13.82 -10.12
CA VAL A 6 -3.20 -13.64 -9.14
C VAL A 6 -3.37 -12.28 -8.47
N LEU A 7 -3.64 -12.25 -7.17
CA LEU A 7 -3.78 -11.01 -6.41
C LEU A 7 -2.49 -10.73 -5.63
N LEU A 8 -1.78 -9.67 -6.01
CA LEU A 8 -0.62 -9.16 -5.30
C LEU A 8 -1.10 -8.25 -4.16
N LEU A 9 -0.88 -8.70 -2.92
CA LEU A 9 -1.28 -7.97 -1.72
C LEU A 9 -0.08 -7.28 -1.09
N ASN A 10 -0.24 -5.99 -0.79
CA ASN A 10 0.74 -5.24 -0.02
C ASN A 10 0.05 -4.13 0.80
N LEU A 11 0.77 -3.52 1.73
CA LEU A 11 0.26 -2.40 2.52
C LEU A 11 -0.08 -1.19 1.63
N GLY A 12 0.70 -0.99 0.55
CA GLY A 12 0.65 0.23 -0.25
C GLY A 12 1.64 1.28 0.26
N GLY A 13 1.54 2.47 -0.32
CA GLY A 13 2.38 3.61 0.02
C GLY A 13 1.92 4.85 -0.74
N PRO A 14 2.21 6.05 -0.22
CA PRO A 14 1.82 7.30 -0.86
C PRO A 14 2.58 7.46 -2.18
N GLU A 15 1.87 7.70 -3.28
CA GLU A 15 2.49 7.94 -4.59
C GLU A 15 3.01 9.37 -4.71
N GLN A 16 2.39 10.31 -3.99
CA GLN A 16 2.78 11.71 -3.94
C GLN A 16 2.94 12.19 -2.49
N LEU A 17 3.64 13.31 -2.30
CA LEU A 17 3.90 13.86 -0.97
C LEU A 17 2.61 14.28 -0.24
N GLU A 18 1.56 14.63 -0.97
CA GLU A 18 0.25 15.03 -0.45
C GLU A 18 -0.52 13.84 0.13
N ASP A 19 -0.25 12.63 -0.38
CA ASP A 19 -0.91 11.38 0.04
C ASP A 19 -0.36 10.83 1.35
N VAL A 20 0.78 11.34 1.83
CA VAL A 20 1.46 10.84 3.03
C VAL A 20 0.55 10.90 4.25
N ARG A 21 -0.15 12.02 4.48
CA ARG A 21 -1.02 12.16 5.65
C ARG A 21 -2.26 11.25 5.56
N PRO A 22 -3.02 11.22 4.45
CA PRO A 22 -4.08 10.22 4.24
C PRO A 22 -3.62 8.78 4.46
N PHE A 23 -2.48 8.40 3.89
CA PHE A 23 -1.90 7.06 4.06
C PHE A 23 -1.63 6.72 5.53
N LEU A 24 -0.94 7.60 6.26
CA LEU A 24 -0.67 7.40 7.69
C LEU A 24 -1.96 7.32 8.51
N PHE A 25 -2.97 8.14 8.18
CA PHE A 25 -4.26 8.10 8.85
C PHE A 25 -4.96 6.74 8.65
N ASN A 26 -5.00 6.23 7.41
CA ASN A 26 -5.58 4.93 7.10
C ASN A 26 -4.83 3.79 7.80
N LEU A 27 -3.50 3.83 7.76
CA LEU A 27 -2.61 2.85 8.40
C LEU A 27 -2.87 2.76 9.92
N PHE A 28 -2.89 3.90 10.62
CA PHE A 28 -3.09 3.90 12.08
C PHE A 28 -4.56 3.76 12.50
N SER A 29 -5.50 3.95 11.58
CA SER A 29 -6.92 3.67 11.82
C SER A 29 -7.23 2.17 11.80
N ASP A 30 -6.28 1.33 11.37
CA ASP A 30 -6.48 -0.11 11.33
C ASP A 30 -6.20 -0.75 12.70
N PRO A 31 -7.19 -1.42 13.32
CA PRO A 31 -7.01 -2.10 14.60
C PRO A 31 -6.03 -3.27 14.53
N GLU A 32 -5.78 -3.85 13.34
CA GLU A 32 -4.77 -4.90 13.18
C GLU A 32 -3.35 -4.35 13.19
N ILE A 33 -3.16 -3.04 12.94
CA ILE A 33 -1.86 -2.37 13.01
C ILE A 33 -1.58 -1.87 14.44
N ILE A 34 -2.55 -1.21 15.07
CA ILE A 34 -2.48 -0.81 16.48
C ILE A 34 -3.74 -1.31 17.19
N ARG A 35 -3.58 -2.34 18.04
CA ARG A 35 -4.67 -2.87 18.84
C ARG A 35 -4.89 -2.01 20.09
N LEU A 36 -6.01 -1.30 20.15
CA LEU A 36 -6.42 -0.56 21.35
C LEU A 36 -7.50 -1.33 22.12
N PRO A 37 -7.51 -1.26 23.47
CA PRO A 37 -8.58 -1.83 24.28
C PRO A 37 -9.93 -1.13 24.07
N PHE A 38 -9.92 0.11 23.57
CA PHE A 38 -11.09 0.94 23.30
C PHE A 38 -11.18 1.30 21.81
N PRO A 39 -11.94 0.56 20.98
CA PRO A 39 -11.96 0.76 19.53
C PRO A 39 -12.39 2.16 19.06
N TRP A 40 -13.21 2.85 19.86
CA TRP A 40 -13.65 4.21 19.57
C TRP A 40 -12.52 5.26 19.66
N LEU A 41 -11.39 4.94 20.32
CA LEU A 41 -10.20 5.79 20.35
C LEU A 41 -9.29 5.64 19.13
N GLN A 42 -9.53 4.65 18.26
CA GLN A 42 -8.65 4.36 17.12
C GLN A 42 -8.51 5.55 16.17
N LYS A 43 -9.63 6.11 15.70
CA LYS A 43 -9.61 7.25 14.74
C LYS A 43 -9.04 8.53 15.35
N PRO A 44 -9.39 8.94 16.59
CA PRO A 44 -8.71 10.06 17.26
C PRO A 44 -7.20 9.85 17.38
N LEU A 45 -6.75 8.64 17.74
CA LEU A 45 -5.34 8.32 17.83
C LEU A 45 -4.66 8.39 16.44
N ALA A 46 -5.28 7.81 15.42
CA ALA A 46 -4.78 7.85 14.05
C ALA A 46 -4.65 9.29 13.52
N TRP A 47 -5.62 10.15 13.81
CA TRP A 47 -5.56 11.58 13.48
C TRP A 47 -4.41 12.28 14.20
N LEU A 48 -4.20 12.02 15.49
CA LEU A 48 -3.10 12.59 16.26
C LEU A 48 -1.74 12.15 15.70
N ILE A 49 -1.55 10.84 15.51
CA ILE A 49 -0.28 10.29 15.02
C ILE A 49 0.00 10.78 13.59
N SER A 50 -0.97 10.71 12.69
CA SER A 50 -0.79 11.18 11.30
C SER A 50 -0.48 12.67 11.23
N THR A 51 -1.08 13.49 12.09
CA THR A 51 -0.80 14.94 12.15
C THR A 51 0.61 15.23 12.68
N LEU A 52 1.05 14.50 13.71
CA LEU A 52 2.39 14.69 14.29
C LEU A 52 3.51 14.13 13.40
N ARG A 53 3.28 12.99 12.73
CA ARG A 53 4.32 12.31 11.95
C ARG A 53 4.41 12.75 10.48
N PHE A 54 3.35 13.37 9.96
CA PHE A 54 3.26 13.71 8.54
C PHE A 54 4.48 14.46 8.01
N GLN A 55 4.93 15.53 8.68
CA GLN A 55 6.04 16.35 8.19
C GLN A 55 7.34 15.53 8.02
N LYS A 56 7.72 14.79 9.05
CA LYS A 56 8.91 13.93 9.02
C LYS A 56 8.79 12.83 7.95
N SER A 57 7.62 12.21 7.82
CA SER A 57 7.40 11.20 6.78
C SER A 57 7.47 11.79 5.37
N GLN A 58 6.93 12.99 5.18
CA GLN A 58 6.97 13.69 3.89
C GLN A 58 8.39 14.05 3.48
N GLU A 59 9.22 14.50 4.43
CA GLU A 59 10.66 14.74 4.20
C GLU A 59 11.37 13.46 3.74
N ASN A 60 11.14 12.33 4.41
CA ASN A 60 11.71 11.05 4.00
C ASN A 60 11.29 10.63 2.58
N TYR A 61 10.00 10.81 2.23
CA TYR A 61 9.54 10.52 0.86
C TYR A 61 10.16 11.46 -0.17
N LYS A 62 10.41 12.72 0.20
CA LYS A 62 11.08 13.69 -0.67
C LYS A 62 12.52 13.28 -0.98
N GLU A 63 13.24 12.73 0.00
CA GLU A 63 14.61 12.23 -0.19
C GLU A 63 14.71 11.09 -1.20
N ILE A 64 13.65 10.29 -1.35
CA ILE A 64 13.60 9.17 -2.29
C ILE A 64 12.91 9.49 -3.63
N GLY A 65 12.62 10.76 -3.90
CA GLY A 65 12.05 11.21 -5.18
C GLY A 65 10.58 11.66 -5.13
N GLY A 66 9.99 11.82 -3.94
CA GLY A 66 8.68 12.44 -3.75
C GLY A 66 7.51 11.48 -3.56
N GLY A 67 7.76 10.17 -3.52
CA GLY A 67 6.71 9.16 -3.40
C GLY A 67 7.26 7.74 -3.27
N SER A 68 6.39 6.79 -2.94
CA SER A 68 6.72 5.38 -2.86
C SER A 68 6.75 4.74 -4.26
N PRO A 69 7.86 4.09 -4.66
CA PRO A 69 7.89 3.34 -5.91
C PRO A 69 7.18 1.98 -5.81
N LEU A 70 6.60 1.66 -4.65
CA LEU A 70 6.07 0.32 -4.37
C LEU A 70 5.02 -0.11 -5.38
N ARG A 71 4.08 0.78 -5.73
CA ARG A 71 3.02 0.47 -6.69
C ARG A 71 3.58 0.15 -8.06
N SER A 72 4.41 1.03 -8.61
CA SER A 72 4.97 0.84 -9.96
C SER A 72 5.84 -0.41 -10.05
N ILE A 73 6.63 -0.70 -9.02
CA ILE A 73 7.40 -1.95 -8.93
C ILE A 73 6.46 -3.17 -8.87
N THR A 74 5.38 -3.10 -8.09
CA THR A 74 4.40 -4.20 -7.98
C THR A 74 3.68 -4.45 -9.32
N GLU A 75 3.38 -3.40 -10.08
CA GLU A 75 2.82 -3.49 -11.44
C GLU A 75 3.80 -4.18 -12.40
N GLN A 76 5.08 -3.80 -12.37
CA GLN A 76 6.11 -4.45 -13.17
C GLN A 76 6.29 -5.94 -12.81
N GLN A 77 6.22 -6.25 -11.52
CA GLN A 77 6.24 -7.64 -11.04
C GLN A 77 5.01 -8.42 -11.51
N GLY A 78 3.81 -7.82 -11.50
CA GLY A 78 2.59 -8.42 -12.02
C GLY A 78 2.74 -8.81 -13.49
N LEU A 79 3.18 -7.88 -14.33
CA LEU A 79 3.41 -8.14 -15.76
C LEU A 79 4.45 -9.26 -15.98
N ALA A 80 5.52 -9.28 -15.20
CA ALA A 80 6.52 -10.34 -15.27
C ALA A 80 5.94 -11.72 -14.87
N ILE A 81 5.07 -11.76 -13.86
CA ILE A 81 4.37 -12.99 -13.43
C ILE A 81 3.42 -13.48 -14.51
N GLU A 82 2.61 -12.59 -15.10
CA GLU A 82 1.69 -12.97 -16.20
C GLU A 82 2.46 -13.62 -17.35
N LYS A 83 3.54 -12.97 -17.80
CA LYS A 83 4.39 -13.49 -18.87
C LYS A 83 4.98 -14.86 -18.52
N GLN A 84 5.50 -15.03 -17.30
CA GLN A 84 6.07 -16.30 -16.86
C GLN A 84 5.02 -17.43 -16.76
N LEU A 85 3.78 -17.11 -16.41
CA LEU A 85 2.69 -18.08 -16.37
C LEU A 85 2.22 -18.44 -17.78
N GLU A 86 2.17 -17.47 -18.69
CA GLU A 86 1.84 -17.70 -20.10
C GLU A 86 2.87 -18.63 -20.78
N GLU A 87 4.17 -18.41 -20.53
CA GLU A 87 5.25 -19.30 -21.00
C GLU A 87 5.12 -20.75 -20.48
N LYS A 88 4.42 -20.94 -19.35
CA LYS A 88 4.09 -22.26 -18.78
C LYS A 88 2.75 -22.82 -19.25
N GLY A 89 2.08 -22.16 -20.20
CA GLY A 89 0.79 -22.57 -20.75
C GLY A 89 -0.41 -22.21 -19.88
N LEU A 90 -0.26 -21.30 -18.91
CA LEU A 90 -1.32 -20.84 -18.03
C LEU A 90 -1.75 -19.42 -18.39
N THR A 91 -3.00 -19.24 -18.82
CA THR A 91 -3.57 -17.90 -18.98
C THR A 91 -3.88 -17.32 -17.60
N ALA A 92 -3.06 -16.35 -17.19
CA ALA A 92 -3.18 -15.66 -15.91
C ALA A 92 -3.43 -14.16 -16.08
N GLN A 93 -4.12 -13.58 -15.11
CA GLN A 93 -4.28 -12.14 -14.97
C GLN A 93 -3.93 -11.73 -13.54
N THR A 94 -3.10 -10.70 -13.42
CA THR A 94 -2.66 -10.14 -12.16
C THR A 94 -3.52 -8.94 -11.75
N TYR A 95 -3.67 -8.79 -10.45
CA TYR A 95 -4.40 -7.72 -9.80
C TYR A 95 -3.57 -7.25 -8.62
N ILE A 96 -3.71 -5.99 -8.25
CA ILE A 96 -2.99 -5.40 -7.13
C ILE A 96 -3.99 -4.93 -6.08
N GLY A 97 -3.82 -5.39 -4.85
CA GLY A 97 -4.55 -4.94 -3.68
C GLY A 97 -3.61 -4.24 -2.71
N MET A 98 -3.63 -2.91 -2.74
CA MET A 98 -2.99 -2.08 -1.72
C MET A 98 -3.99 -1.81 -0.59
N ARG A 99 -3.54 -1.96 0.66
CA ARG A 99 -4.42 -1.85 1.82
C ARG A 99 -4.75 -0.40 2.20
N TYR A 100 -3.81 0.55 2.05
CA TYR A 100 -3.90 1.92 2.55
C TYR A 100 -3.57 2.99 1.52
#